data_AF-A0A2G2Y266-F1
#
_entry.id   AF-A0A2G2Y266-F1
#
_cell.length_a   1.000
_cell.length_b   1.000
_cell.length_c   1.000
_cell.angle_alpha   90.00
_cell.angle_beta   90.00
_cell.angle_gamma   90.00
#
_symmetry.space_group_name_H-M   'P 1'
#
loop_
_entity.id
_entity.type
_entity.pdbx_description
1 polymer ?
#
loop_
_entity_poly.entity_id
_entity_poly.type
_entity_poly.pdbx_seq_one_letter_code
_entity_poly.pdbx_strand_id
1 'polypeptide(L)'
;MQNAQSHLQYDKYGLGDIVLFGNWEKMKIDDHEDLFDVFLMNRVDVLASCLSPNNGWRIGMLSMICLLKDPEEEYRKYSEKRKKKDNDSDDNEDTDDEEAEKKKEKRY
;
A
#
# COMPACT_ATOMS: atom_id res chain seq x y z
N MET A 1 1.43 -29.04 -29.37
CA MET A 1 1.86 -28.19 -28.23
C MET A 1 0.59 -27.58 -27.66
N GLN A 2 0.25 -27.92 -26.41
CA GLN A 2 -0.94 -27.38 -25.75
C GLN A 2 -0.64 -25.95 -25.28
N ASN A 3 -1.46 -25.02 -25.74
CA ASN A 3 -1.41 -23.62 -25.32
C ASN A 3 -1.84 -23.56 -23.84
N ALA A 4 -0.89 -23.21 -22.96
CA ALA A 4 -1.19 -22.87 -21.59
C ALA A 4 -1.83 -21.48 -21.53
N GLN A 5 -3.09 -21.38 -21.96
CA GLN A 5 -3.96 -20.28 -21.58
C GLN A 5 -4.46 -20.57 -20.17
N SER A 6 -3.57 -20.48 -19.18
CA SER A 6 -4.00 -20.34 -17.80
C SER A 6 -4.59 -18.94 -17.66
N HIS A 7 -5.91 -18.86 -17.75
CA HIS A 7 -6.70 -17.70 -17.39
C HIS A 7 -6.50 -17.44 -15.88
N LEU A 8 -5.38 -16.81 -15.52
CA LEU A 8 -5.11 -16.34 -14.18
C LEU A 8 -6.09 -15.19 -13.94
N GLN A 9 -7.21 -15.52 -13.31
CA GLN A 9 -8.24 -14.55 -12.88
C GLN A 9 -7.72 -13.56 -11.80
N TYR A 10 -6.40 -13.57 -11.57
CA TYR A 10 -5.62 -12.88 -10.56
C TYR A 10 -4.26 -12.51 -11.16
N ASP A 11 -4.25 -11.50 -12.04
CA ASP A 11 -3.17 -11.14 -12.98
C ASP A 11 -1.83 -10.74 -12.33
N LYS A 12 -1.79 -10.55 -11.00
CA LYS A 12 -0.57 -10.21 -10.23
C LYS A 12 0.02 -11.36 -9.41
N TYR A 13 -0.74 -12.44 -9.20
CA TYR A 13 -0.31 -13.56 -8.36
C TYR A 13 0.42 -14.59 -9.23
N GLY A 14 1.72 -14.37 -9.40
CA GLY A 14 2.57 -15.25 -10.22
C GLY A 14 3.99 -14.70 -10.44
N LEU A 15 4.20 -13.42 -10.16
CA LEU A 15 5.50 -12.78 -10.38
C LEU A 15 6.44 -12.86 -9.16
N GLY A 16 6.10 -13.62 -8.12
CA GLY A 16 6.86 -13.69 -6.87
C GLY A 16 8.32 -14.13 -7.07
N ASP A 17 8.53 -15.10 -7.97
CA ASP A 17 9.85 -15.65 -8.28
C ASP A 17 10.67 -14.81 -9.27
N ILE A 18 10.09 -13.72 -9.80
CA ILE A 18 10.74 -12.83 -10.77
C ILE A 18 11.21 -11.58 -10.03
N VAL A 19 12.47 -11.21 -10.25
CA VAL A 19 13.06 -9.95 -9.76
C VAL A 19 13.73 -9.25 -10.93
N LEU A 20 13.34 -8.00 -11.16
CA LEU A 20 13.90 -7.13 -12.17
C LEU A 20 14.85 -6.11 -11.52
N PHE A 21 16.08 -6.01 -12.01
CA PHE A 21 17.06 -5.03 -11.54
C PHE A 21 17.78 -4.41 -12.73
N GLY A 22 18.17 -3.15 -12.60
CA GLY A 22 18.82 -2.40 -13.67
C GLY A 22 18.55 -0.91 -13.55
N ASN A 23 18.87 -0.17 -14.61
CA ASN A 23 18.63 1.27 -14.64
C ASN A 23 17.15 1.55 -14.97
N TRP A 24 16.47 2.20 -14.04
CA TRP A 24 15.05 2.55 -14.11
C TRP A 24 14.67 3.23 -15.44
N GLU A 25 15.36 4.32 -15.77
CA GLU A 25 15.04 5.18 -16.92
C GLU A 25 15.25 4.44 -18.26
N LYS A 26 16.39 3.76 -18.41
CA LYS A 26 16.70 2.99 -19.63
C LYS A 26 15.76 1.82 -19.86
N MET A 27 15.20 1.28 -18.79
CA MET A 27 14.22 0.20 -18.85
C MET A 27 12.79 0.72 -19.00
N LYS A 28 12.59 2.05 -18.92
CA LYS A 28 11.29 2.72 -19.04
C LYS A 28 10.23 2.11 -18.12
N ILE A 29 10.59 1.88 -16.86
CA ILE A 29 9.68 1.23 -15.90
C ILE A 29 8.38 2.03 -15.74
N ASP A 30 8.43 3.36 -15.84
CA ASP A 30 7.25 4.22 -15.81
C ASP A 30 6.23 3.91 -16.91
N ASP A 31 6.66 3.39 -18.07
CA ASP A 31 5.79 3.03 -19.20
C ASP A 31 5.15 1.63 -19.03
N HIS A 32 5.56 0.87 -17.99
CA HIS A 32 5.23 -0.55 -17.80
C HIS A 32 4.89 -0.87 -16.34
N GLU A 33 3.63 -0.64 -15.95
CA GLU A 33 3.13 -0.88 -14.58
C GLU A 33 3.35 -2.33 -14.09
N ASP A 34 3.31 -3.31 -14.99
CA ASP A 34 3.56 -4.72 -14.69
C ASP A 34 5.03 -4.99 -14.31
N LEU A 35 5.96 -4.24 -14.91
CA LEU A 35 7.39 -4.32 -14.58
C LEU A 35 7.72 -3.63 -13.26
N PHE A 36 6.93 -2.62 -12.85
CA PHE A 36 7.12 -1.93 -11.59
C PHE A 36 6.99 -2.87 -10.38
N ASP A 37 5.99 -3.75 -10.38
CA ASP A 37 5.73 -4.69 -9.26
C ASP A 37 6.84 -5.74 -9.07
N VAL A 38 7.62 -6.02 -10.12
CA VAL A 38 8.77 -6.93 -10.07
C VAL A 38 10.11 -6.20 -9.93
N PHE A 39 10.12 -4.87 -10.02
CA PHE A 39 11.34 -4.10 -9.86
C PHE A 39 11.86 -4.18 -8.44
N LEU A 40 13.15 -4.46 -8.31
CA LEU A 40 13.80 -4.74 -7.04
C LEU A 40 13.64 -3.57 -6.05
N MET A 41 13.82 -2.32 -6.52
CA MET A 41 13.71 -1.16 -5.65
C MET A 41 12.30 -1.02 -5.07
N ASN A 42 11.28 -1.15 -5.93
CA ASN A 42 9.89 -1.09 -5.50
C ASN A 42 9.59 -2.17 -4.44
N ARG A 43 10.07 -3.41 -4.66
CA ARG A 43 9.89 -4.49 -3.67
C ARG A 43 10.59 -4.21 -2.35
N VAL A 44 11.79 -3.64 -2.39
CA VAL A 44 12.52 -3.24 -1.18
C VAL A 44 11.71 -2.19 -0.41
N ASP A 45 11.16 -1.19 -1.09
CA ASP A 45 10.36 -0.13 -0.47
C ASP A 45 9.05 -0.69 0.13
N VAL A 46 8.35 -1.55 -0.62
CA VAL A 46 7.14 -2.24 -0.13
C VAL A 46 7.47 -3.09 1.08
N LEU A 47 8.54 -3.89 1.04
CA LEU A 47 8.96 -4.72 2.16
C LEU A 47 9.36 -3.88 3.38
N ALA A 48 10.07 -2.76 3.17
CA ALA A 48 10.45 -1.86 4.25
C ALA A 48 9.21 -1.25 4.93
N SER A 49 8.23 -0.82 4.14
CA SER A 49 6.93 -0.34 4.66
C SER A 49 6.19 -1.43 5.42
N CYS A 50 6.08 -2.63 4.84
CA CYS A 50 5.44 -3.77 5.50
C CYS A 50 6.14 -4.13 6.81
N LEU A 51 7.47 -4.13 6.86
CA LEU A 51 8.26 -4.52 8.04
C LEU A 51 8.48 -3.37 9.03
N SER A 52 7.97 -2.18 8.74
CA SER A 52 8.10 -1.01 9.61
C SER A 52 7.50 -1.29 11.00
N PRO A 53 8.21 -0.95 12.10
CA PRO A 53 7.72 -1.21 13.45
C PRO A 53 6.48 -0.38 13.81
N ASN A 54 6.30 0.78 13.17
CA ASN A 54 5.30 1.78 13.57
C ASN A 54 4.03 1.77 12.71
N ASN A 55 4.07 1.20 11.51
CA ASN A 55 2.93 1.15 10.60
C ASN A 55 2.92 -0.12 9.71
N GLY A 56 3.75 -1.11 10.02
CA GLY A 56 3.86 -2.34 9.26
C GLY A 56 2.77 -3.39 9.54
N TRP A 57 2.93 -4.55 8.91
CA TRP A 57 1.97 -5.67 8.91
C TRP A 57 1.58 -6.14 10.31
N ARG A 58 2.49 -6.04 11.29
CA ARG A 58 2.25 -6.41 12.69
C ARG A 58 1.09 -5.64 13.30
N ILE A 59 0.94 -4.36 12.98
CA ILE A 59 -0.14 -3.53 13.52
C ILE A 59 -1.48 -3.96 12.95
N GLY A 60 -1.53 -4.29 11.65
CA GLY A 60 -2.70 -4.88 11.01
C GLY A 60 -3.09 -6.20 11.68
N MET A 61 -2.13 -7.08 11.94
CA MET A 61 -2.37 -8.36 12.63
C MET A 61 -2.88 -8.16 14.06
N LEU A 62 -2.29 -7.24 14.83
CA LEU A 62 -2.77 -6.94 16.18
C LEU A 62 -4.20 -6.39 16.15
N SER A 63 -4.51 -5.52 15.19
CA SER A 63 -5.87 -5.00 14.99
C SER A 63 -6.86 -6.11 14.67
N MET A 64 -6.47 -7.06 13.79
CA MET A 64 -7.30 -8.21 13.45
C MET A 64 -7.52 -9.14 14.65
N ILE A 65 -6.48 -9.38 15.47
CA ILE A 65 -6.61 -10.15 16.71
C ILE A 65 -7.61 -9.49 17.67
N CYS A 66 -7.51 -8.16 17.87
CA CYS A 66 -8.45 -7.43 18.71
C CYS A 66 -9.89 -7.55 18.18
N LEU A 67 -10.08 -7.34 16.88
CA LEU A 67 -11.38 -7.44 16.22
C LEU A 67 -11.99 -8.83 16.37
N LEU A 68 -11.20 -9.90 16.20
CA LEU A 68 -11.68 -11.27 16.33
C LEU A 68 -11.94 -11.67 17.79
N LYS A 69 -11.25 -11.05 18.75
CA LYS A 69 -11.39 -11.32 20.18
C LYS A 69 -12.63 -10.64 20.77
N ASP A 70 -12.90 -9.41 20.37
CA ASP A 70 -14.06 -8.63 20.84
C ASP A 70 -14.62 -7.74 19.72
N PRO A 71 -15.40 -8.33 18.80
CA PRO A 71 -15.89 -7.62 17.61
C PRO A 71 -16.88 -6.51 17.95
N GLU A 72 -17.68 -6.66 19.01
CA GLU A 72 -18.68 -5.68 19.40
C GLU A 72 -18.03 -4.39 19.93
N GLU A 73 -17.04 -4.53 20.81
CA GLU A 73 -16.28 -3.41 21.35
C GLU A 73 -15.51 -2.66 20.24
N GLU A 74 -14.84 -3.39 19.35
CA GLU A 74 -14.12 -2.77 18.22
C GLU A 74 -15.06 -2.09 17.23
N TYR A 75 -16.24 -2.66 16.97
CA TYR A 75 -17.26 -2.01 16.14
C TYR A 75 -17.83 -0.74 16.78
N ARG A 76 -18.04 -0.75 18.11
CA ARG A 76 -18.45 0.46 18.86
C ARG A 76 -17.42 1.56 18.73
N LYS A 77 -16.13 1.26 18.96
CA LYS A 77 -15.02 2.21 18.79
C LYS A 77 -14.94 2.76 17.37
N TYR A 78 -15.10 1.91 16.36
CA TYR A 78 -15.16 2.34 14.96
C TYR A 78 -16.33 3.32 14.71
N SER A 79 -17.52 2.98 15.20
CA SER A 79 -18.71 3.80 15.06
C SER A 79 -18.56 5.18 15.73
N GLU A 80 -17.96 5.22 16.92
CA GLU A 80 -17.65 6.47 17.62
C GLU A 80 -16.63 7.34 16.87
N LYS A 81 -15.57 6.72 16.33
CA LYS A 81 -14.58 7.43 15.50
C LYS A 81 -15.20 8.03 14.25
N ARG A 82 -16.15 7.33 13.61
CA ARG A 82 -16.88 7.88 12.45
C ARG A 82 -17.72 9.10 12.81
N LYS A 83 -18.49 9.02 13.90
CA LYS A 83 -19.31 10.15 14.36
C LYS A 83 -18.49 11.41 14.69
N LYS A 84 -17.26 11.24 15.23
CA LYS A 84 -16.35 12.36 15.49
C LYS A 84 -15.88 13.03 14.20
N LYS A 85 -15.53 12.26 13.17
CA LYS A 85 -15.14 12.81 11.86
C LYS A 85 -16.26 13.61 11.19
N ASP A 86 -17.50 13.15 11.35
CA ASP A 86 -18.66 13.84 10.78
C ASP A 86 -18.97 15.16 11.52
N ASN A 87 -18.64 15.25 12.82
CA ASN A 87 -18.80 16.48 13.61
C ASN A 87 -17.65 17.49 13.43
N ASP A 88 -16.44 17.02 13.13
CA ASP A 88 -15.27 17.88 12.88
C ASP A 88 -15.28 18.47 11.44
N SER A 89 -16.22 18.08 10.58
CA SER A 89 -16.35 18.60 9.22
C SER A 89 -17.18 19.89 9.12
N ASP A 90 -17.66 20.44 10.25
CA ASP A 90 -18.45 21.68 10.30
C ASP A 90 -17.64 22.90 10.81
N ASP A 91 -16.35 22.73 11.08
CA ASP A 91 -15.42 23.82 11.44
C ASP A 91 -14.02 23.51 10.87
N ASN A 92 -13.76 23.92 9.62
CA ASN A 92 -12.56 24.62 9.15
C ASN A 92 -12.44 24.51 7.62
N GLU A 93 -12.70 25.64 6.95
CA GLU A 93 -12.08 25.98 5.66
C GLU A 93 -10.55 25.94 5.78
N ASP A 94 -9.89 25.40 4.76
CA ASP A 94 -8.48 25.54 4.35
C ASP A 94 -7.36 25.44 5.42
N THR A 95 -6.48 24.43 5.30
CA THR A 95 -5.06 24.61 4.89
C THR A 95 -4.25 23.31 4.86
N ASP A 96 -3.44 23.21 3.80
CA ASP A 96 -2.19 22.46 3.61
C ASP A 96 -2.21 20.92 3.48
N ASP A 97 -2.56 20.46 2.28
CA ASP A 97 -2.20 19.15 1.73
C ASP A 97 -1.20 19.30 0.54
N GLU A 98 -0.25 20.23 0.65
CA GLU A 98 0.74 20.54 -0.42
C GLU A 98 2.23 20.44 0.02
N GLU A 99 2.58 19.69 1.08
CA GLU A 99 4.00 19.49 1.47
C GLU A 99 4.57 18.08 1.25
N ALA A 100 3.82 17.17 0.63
CA ALA A 100 4.32 15.82 0.29
C ALA A 100 4.92 15.72 -1.14
N GLU A 101 4.56 16.61 -2.07
CA GLU A 101 5.02 16.49 -3.47
C GLU A 101 6.40 17.12 -3.74
N LYS A 102 6.87 18.11 -2.95
CA LYS A 102 8.16 18.78 -3.21
C LYS A 102 9.41 17.97 -2.83
N LYS A 103 9.28 16.79 -2.22
CA LYS A 103 10.45 15.94 -1.87
C LYS A 103 10.82 14.89 -2.92
N LYS A 104 10.01 14.68 -3.97
CA LYS A 104 10.38 13.77 -5.06
C LYS A 104 11.31 14.41 -6.11
N GLU A 105 11.35 15.74 -6.21
CA GLU A 105 12.17 16.44 -7.22
C GLU A 105 13.61 16.76 -6.77
N LYS A 106 14.04 16.27 -5.59
CA LYS A 106 15.43 16.46 -5.10
C LYS A 106 16.16 15.18 -4.72
N ARG A 107 15.69 14.02 -5.19
CA ARG A 107 16.48 12.78 -5.12
C ARG A 107 16.57 12.15 -6.49
N TYR A 108 17.65 12.56 -7.16
CA TYR A 108 18.22 12.05 -8.41
C TYR A 108 17.54 12.51 -9.69
#